data_AF-A0A154VCV9-F1
#
_entry.id   AF-A0A154VCV9-F1
#
_cell.length_a   1.000
_cell.length_b   1.000
_cell.length_c   1.000
_cell.angle_alpha   90.00
_cell.angle_beta   90.00
_cell.angle_gamma   90.00
#
_symmetry.space_group_name_H-M   'P 1'
#
loop_
_entity.id
_entity.type
_entity.pdbx_description
1 polymer ?
#
loop_
_entity_poly.entity_id
_entity_poly.type
_entity_poly.pdbx_seq_one_letter_code
_entity_poly.pdbx_strand_id
1 'polypeptide(L)'
;MDVETLDDTPFLAVNGLQTLSSHYVEMADNIAQMQTAGVTAFRLSPHSLDMTRVSDLYRQVLARKTDPEELRHRLKEMRFPMNFANGFLHEAPGAEFRQTHAPQAE
;
A
#
# COMPACT_ATOMS: atom_id res chain seq x y z
N MET A 1 -6.17 -17.78 -6.12
CA MET A 1 -7.53 -18.14 -5.68
C MET A 1 -7.78 -17.39 -4.40
N ASP A 2 -8.89 -16.67 -4.33
CA ASP A 2 -9.24 -15.91 -3.13
C ASP A 2 -9.85 -16.87 -2.10
N VAL A 3 -9.57 -16.61 -0.83
CA VAL A 3 -10.07 -17.33 0.33
C VAL A 3 -10.82 -16.33 1.19
N GLU A 4 -12.07 -16.65 1.48
CA GLU A 4 -12.99 -15.80 2.23
C GLU A 4 -13.12 -16.29 3.68
N THR A 5 -13.51 -15.38 4.57
CA THR A 5 -13.98 -15.73 5.91
C THR A 5 -15.34 -16.45 5.82
N LEU A 6 -15.86 -16.93 6.96
CA LEU A 6 -17.23 -17.46 7.04
C LEU A 6 -18.30 -16.40 6.73
N ASP A 7 -17.93 -15.12 6.78
CA ASP A 7 -18.78 -13.97 6.48
C ASP A 7 -18.51 -13.42 5.06
N ASP A 8 -18.05 -14.28 4.13
CA ASP A 8 -17.77 -13.97 2.73
C ASP A 8 -16.82 -12.77 2.51
N THR A 9 -15.92 -12.52 3.47
CA THR A 9 -14.97 -11.40 3.38
C THR A 9 -13.62 -11.89 2.84
N PRO A 10 -13.09 -11.32 1.73
CA PRO A 10 -11.79 -11.73 1.19
C PRO A 10 -10.65 -11.50 2.19
N PHE A 11 -10.05 -12.58 2.69
CA PHE A 11 -9.04 -12.51 3.76
C PHE A 11 -7.65 -12.90 3.28
N LEU A 12 -7.56 -13.96 2.46
CA LEU A 12 -6.28 -14.47 1.95
C LEU A 12 -6.38 -14.76 0.46
N ALA A 13 -5.22 -14.83 -0.19
CA ALA A 13 -5.08 -15.38 -1.52
C ALA A 13 -4.10 -16.54 -1.48
N VAL A 14 -4.35 -17.58 -2.27
CA VAL A 14 -3.45 -18.73 -2.41
C VAL A 14 -2.83 -18.75 -3.80
N ASN A 15 -1.50 -18.81 -3.84
CA ASN A 15 -0.72 -19.06 -5.06
C ASN A 15 0.09 -20.37 -4.91
N GLY A 16 -0.55 -21.49 -5.26
CA GLY A 16 0.03 -22.83 -5.13
C GLY A 16 0.22 -23.25 -3.67
N LEU A 17 1.42 -22.99 -3.12
CA LEU A 17 1.80 -23.34 -1.75
C LEU A 17 1.87 -22.14 -0.80
N GLN A 18 1.76 -20.91 -1.32
CA GLN A 18 1.88 -19.70 -0.52
C GLN A 18 0.52 -19.16 -0.11
N THR A 19 0.39 -18.84 1.18
CA THR A 19 -0.68 -18.01 1.72
C THR A 19 -0.25 -16.54 1.62
N LEU A 20 -1.02 -15.74 0.89
CA LEU A 20 -0.80 -14.33 0.64
C LEU A 20 -1.96 -13.51 1.20
N SER A 21 -1.73 -12.22 1.42
CA SER A 21 -2.81 -11.27 1.73
C SER A 21 -3.73 -11.08 0.51
N SER A 22 -5.04 -10.94 0.75
CA SER A 22 -6.00 -10.49 -0.27
C SER A 22 -5.90 -8.99 -0.58
N HIS A 23 -5.20 -8.23 0.26
CA HIS A 23 -5.01 -6.78 0.17
C HIS A 23 -3.56 -6.42 -0.15
N TYR A 24 -3.35 -5.28 -0.79
CA TYR A 24 -2.00 -4.74 -1.01
C TYR A 24 -1.59 -3.78 0.08
N VAL A 25 -0.38 -4.00 0.60
CA VAL A 25 0.21 -3.08 1.55
C VAL A 25 0.62 -1.79 0.84
N GLU A 26 0.03 -0.68 1.26
CA GLU A 26 0.25 0.67 0.77
C GLU A 26 0.51 1.58 1.99
N MET A 27 1.68 2.23 2.03
CA MET A 27 2.17 2.99 3.19
C MET A 27 2.72 4.37 2.79
N ALA A 28 2.29 4.92 1.65
CA ALA A 28 2.84 6.17 1.12
C ALA A 28 2.66 7.35 2.07
N ASP A 29 1.57 7.39 2.85
CA ASP A 29 1.34 8.44 3.85
C ASP A 29 2.45 8.50 4.92
N ASN A 30 3.11 7.38 5.20
CA ASN A 30 4.13 7.28 6.26
C ASN A 30 5.55 7.49 5.76
N ILE A 31 5.77 7.57 4.44
CA ILE A 31 7.12 7.69 3.86
C ILE A 31 7.86 8.91 4.42
N ALA A 32 7.21 10.07 4.47
CA ALA A 32 7.85 11.30 4.96
C ALA A 32 8.27 11.20 6.44
N GLN A 33 7.41 10.61 7.27
CA GLN A 33 7.69 10.36 8.69
C GLN A 33 8.84 9.35 8.84
N MET A 34 8.83 8.26 8.07
CA MET A 34 9.88 7.25 8.08
C MET A 34 11.24 7.83 7.63
N GLN A 35 11.26 8.67 6.61
CA GLN A 35 12.48 9.40 6.20
C GLN A 35 13.00 10.29 7.33
N THR A 36 12.10 10.99 8.03
CA THR A 36 12.46 11.83 9.18
C THR A 36 13.01 11.01 10.34
N ALA A 37 12.51 9.78 10.51
CA ALA A 37 13.01 8.81 11.48
C ALA A 37 14.33 8.12 11.06
N GLY A 38 14.90 8.46 9.89
CA GLY A 38 16.18 7.93 9.42
C GLY A 38 16.09 6.70 8.50
N VAL A 39 14.89 6.30 8.07
CA VAL A 39 14.72 5.21 7.10
C VAL A 39 15.20 5.68 5.71
N THR A 40 16.17 4.96 5.14
CA THR A 40 16.79 5.30 3.85
C THR A 40 16.45 4.33 2.73
N ALA A 41 15.92 3.14 3.06
CA ALA A 41 15.64 2.08 2.11
C ALA A 41 14.15 1.71 2.15
N PHE A 42 13.50 1.81 1.00
CA PHE A 42 12.11 1.40 0.78
C PHE A 42 12.11 0.34 -0.32
N ARG A 43 11.45 -0.79 -0.06
CA ARG A 43 11.39 -1.92 -1.00
C ARG A 43 9.95 -2.12 -1.45
N LEU A 44 9.78 -2.30 -2.76
CA LEU A 44 8.53 -2.77 -3.34
C LEU A 44 8.61 -4.28 -3.57
N SER A 45 7.54 -4.98 -3.23
CA SER A 45 7.37 -6.37 -3.63
C SER A 45 6.87 -6.41 -5.07
N PRO A 46 7.39 -7.33 -5.92
CA PRO A 46 6.93 -7.45 -7.29
C PRO A 46 5.49 -7.98 -7.32
N HIS A 47 4.70 -7.40 -8.21
CA HIS A 47 3.31 -7.75 -8.46
C HIS A 47 3.05 -7.77 -9.97
N SER A 48 1.87 -8.26 -10.38
CA SER A 48 1.50 -8.37 -11.81
C SER A 48 1.16 -7.03 -12.49
N LEU A 49 1.39 -5.90 -11.82
CA LEU A 49 1.26 -4.55 -12.37
C LEU A 49 2.51 -4.16 -13.19
N ASP A 50 2.43 -3.05 -13.92
CA ASP A 50 3.60 -2.37 -14.45
C ASP A 50 4.48 -1.83 -13.30
N MET A 51 5.36 -2.69 -12.81
CA MET A 51 6.20 -2.37 -11.65
C MET A 51 7.23 -1.28 -11.94
N THR A 52 7.57 -1.03 -13.21
CA THR A 52 8.40 0.13 -13.59
C THR A 52 7.65 1.41 -13.30
N ARG A 53 6.42 1.53 -13.80
CA ARG A 53 5.57 2.69 -13.53
C ARG A 53 5.27 2.86 -12.04
N VAL A 54 5.00 1.77 -11.31
CA VAL A 54 4.82 1.81 -9.84
C VAL A 54 6.07 2.33 -9.15
N SER A 55 7.25 1.84 -9.53
CA SER A 55 8.52 2.28 -8.92
C SER A 55 8.80 3.76 -9.15
N ASP A 56 8.45 4.29 -10.33
CA ASP A 56 8.59 5.71 -10.65
C ASP A 56 7.64 6.60 -9.84
N LEU A 57 6.42 6.12 -9.58
CA LEU A 57 5.47 6.83 -8.71
C LEU A 57 5.99 6.91 -7.27
N TYR A 58 6.44 5.79 -6.71
CA TYR A 58 7.03 5.79 -5.37
C TYR A 58 8.32 6.61 -5.29
N ARG A 59 9.12 6.64 -6.36
CA ARG A 59 10.30 7.52 -6.45
C ARG A 59 9.90 9.00 -6.38
N GLN A 60 8.79 9.38 -7.00
CA GLN A 60 8.28 10.76 -6.93
C GLN A 60 7.83 11.11 -5.52
N VAL A 61 7.15 10.21 -4.80
CA VAL A 61 6.76 10.43 -3.39
C VAL A 61 8.00 10.58 -2.50
N LEU A 62 8.99 9.69 -2.65
CA LEU A 62 10.26 9.76 -1.91
C LEU A 62 11.02 11.07 -2.16
N ALA A 63 10.88 11.63 -3.37
CA ALA A 63 11.45 12.92 -3.77
C ALA A 63 10.54 14.12 -3.46
N ARG A 64 9.39 13.91 -2.80
CA ARG A 64 8.37 14.93 -2.48
C ARG A 64 7.86 15.70 -3.71
N LYS A 65 7.83 15.05 -4.86
CA LYS A 65 7.31 15.61 -6.13
C LYS A 65 5.83 15.34 -6.36
N THR A 66 5.28 14.37 -5.63
CA THR A 66 3.86 14.02 -5.62
C THR A 66 3.49 13.60 -4.20
N ASP A 67 2.22 13.68 -3.86
CA ASP A 67 1.70 13.21 -2.58
C ASP A 67 1.16 11.77 -2.67
N PRO A 68 0.90 11.13 -1.51
CA PRO A 68 0.33 9.78 -1.42
C PRO A 68 -1.07 9.62 -2.06
N GLU A 69 -1.88 10.68 -2.07
CA GLU A 69 -3.24 10.63 -2.63
C GLU A 69 -3.17 10.51 -4.15
N GLU A 70 -2.38 11.36 -4.79
CA GLU A 70 -2.12 11.31 -6.24
C GLU A 70 -1.45 9.99 -6.65
N LEU A 71 -0.52 9.48 -5.83
CA LEU A 71 0.06 8.15 -6.05
C LEU A 71 -1.05 7.08 -6.09
N ARG A 72 -1.92 7.04 -5.09
CA ARG A 72 -3.02 6.06 -5.03
C ARG A 72 -4.02 6.24 -6.16
N HIS A 73 -4.30 7.47 -6.58
CA HIS A 73 -5.14 7.74 -7.75
C HIS A 73 -4.56 7.06 -8.99
N ARG A 74 -3.28 7.29 -9.28
CA ARG A 74 -2.58 6.68 -10.42
C ARG A 74 -2.47 5.17 -10.33
N LEU A 75 -2.29 4.61 -9.13
CA LEU A 75 -2.29 3.15 -8.93
C LEU A 75 -3.66 2.54 -9.28
N LYS A 76 -4.76 3.19 -8.90
CA LYS A 76 -6.13 2.74 -9.25
C LYS A 76 -6.37 2.78 -10.76
N GLU A 77 -5.83 3.75 -11.48
CA GLU A 77 -5.92 3.83 -12.94
C GLU A 77 -5.24 2.65 -13.66
N MET A 78 -4.25 2.01 -13.03
CA MET A 78 -3.57 0.83 -13.61
C MET A 78 -4.43 -0.44 -13.57
N ARG A 79 -5.73 -0.33 -13.25
CA ARG A 79 -6.70 -1.42 -13.13
C ARG A 79 -6.28 -2.47 -12.13
N PHE A 80 -6.09 -2.00 -10.90
CA PHE A 80 -5.71 -2.82 -9.78
C PHE A 80 -6.95 -3.42 -9.09
N PRO A 81 -7.10 -4.76 -8.99
CA PRO A 81 -8.35 -5.37 -8.54
C PRO A 81 -8.49 -5.52 -7.01
N MET A 82 -7.45 -5.20 -6.23
CA MET A 82 -7.44 -5.43 -4.78
C MET A 82 -7.53 -4.11 -4.00
N ASN A 83 -8.05 -4.21 -2.78
CA ASN A 83 -8.07 -3.09 -1.84
C ASN A 83 -6.66 -2.87 -1.24
N PHE A 84 -6.42 -1.65 -0.77
CA PHE A 84 -5.23 -1.34 0.01
C PHE A 84 -5.40 -1.74 1.48
N ALA A 85 -4.28 -1.91 2.16
CA ALA A 85 -4.16 -2.08 3.60
C ALA A 85 -2.86 -1.43 4.08
N ASN A 86 -2.76 -1.03 5.35
CA ASN A 86 -1.51 -0.49 5.91
C ASN A 86 -0.66 -1.54 6.63
N GLY A 87 -1.07 -2.81 6.67
CA GLY A 87 -0.42 -3.79 7.55
C GLY A 87 -0.51 -3.37 9.01
N PHE A 88 0.54 -3.64 9.79
CA PHE A 88 0.51 -3.48 11.26
C PHE A 88 1.07 -2.14 11.75
N LEU A 89 1.35 -1.18 10.86
CA LEU A 89 2.03 0.06 11.20
C LEU A 89 1.23 0.96 12.18
N HIS A 90 -0.10 0.86 12.16
CA HIS A 90 -0.99 1.72 12.93
C HIS A 90 -1.60 1.04 14.17
N GLU A 91 -0.98 -0.04 14.65
CA GLU A 91 -1.51 -0.83 15.80
C GLU A 91 -2.96 -1.30 15.56
N ALA A 92 -3.31 -1.49 14.29
CA ALA A 92 -4.63 -1.89 13.82
C ALA A 92 -4.56 -3.26 13.13
N PRO A 93 -5.71 -3.95 12.94
CA PRO A 93 -5.76 -5.17 12.13
C PRO A 93 -5.09 -4.98 10.77
N GLY A 94 -4.22 -5.91 10.37
CA GLY A 94 -3.34 -5.71 9.22
C GLY A 94 -4.00 -5.56 7.85
N ALA A 95 -5.28 -5.93 7.74
CA ALA A 95 -6.10 -5.74 6.53
C ALA A 95 -6.76 -4.37 6.46
N GLU A 96 -6.76 -3.58 7.55
CA GLU A 96 -7.35 -2.26 7.55
C GLU A 96 -6.51 -1.26 6.76
N PHE A 97 -7.22 -0.31 6.15
CA PHE A 97 -6.64 0.84 5.48
C PHE A 97 -7.14 2.13 6.13
N ARG A 98 -6.20 2.92 6.60
CA ARG A 98 -6.33 4.20 7.29
C ARG A 98 -5.46 5.20 6.57
N GLN A 99 -6.08 6.26 6.07
CA GLN A 99 -5.35 7.39 5.55
C GLN A 99 -5.01 8.31 6.72
N THR A 100 -3.74 8.63 6.90
CA THR A 100 -3.36 9.69 7.83
C THR A 100 -3.52 11.02 7.10
N HIS A 101 -4.62 11.73 7.35
CA HIS A 101 -4.70 13.13 6.95
C HIS A 101 -3.64 13.92 7.71
N ALA A 102 -2.86 14.74 7.00
CA ALA A 102 -2.01 15.72 7.66
C ALA A 102 -2.91 16.58 8.57
N PRO A 103 -2.54 16.84 9.84
CA PRO A 103 -3.27 17.80 10.64
C PRO A 103 -3.30 19.12 9.86
N GLN A 104 -4.49 19.69 9.66
CA GLN A 104 -4.61 21.05 9.16
C GLN A 104 -3.87 21.94 10.16
N ALA A 105 -2.86 22.66 9.66
CA ALA A 105 -2.24 23.71 10.44
C ALA A 105 -3.28 24.80 10.70
N GLU A 106 -3.68 24.98 11.96
CA GLU A 106 -4.27 26.23 12.46
C GLU A 106 -3.18 27.31 12.61
#